data_AF-A0A382EXD4-F1
#
_entry.id   AF-A0A382EXD4-F1
#
_cell.length_a   1.000
_cell.length_b   1.000
_cell.length_c   1.000
_cell.angle_alpha   90.00
_cell.angle_beta   90.00
_cell.angle_gamma   90.00
#
_symmetry.space_group_name_H-M   'P 1'
#
loop_
_entity.id
_entity.type
_entity.pdbx_description
1 polymer ?
#
loop_
_entity_poly.entity_id
_entity_poly.type
_entity_poly.pdbx_seq_one_letter_code
_entity_poly.pdbx_strand_id
1 'polypeptide(L)'
;MQNTTEGNMILTNESSQQDTETGYTIQQLRMNFATATVMQNKGVETVCRWDSNGRIPFEDMLNDFRDLGLISQAVVTNSLATREVEDRAFLKEYVEAQRNRSPEAIAEERAEARAAHGPGVNMVNVFSGETYTT
;
A
#
# COMPACT_ATOMS: atom_id res chain seq x y z
N MET A 1 -11.92 -23.10 34.17
CA MET A 1 -12.79 -22.43 33.19
C MET A 1 -12.10 -21.13 32.81
N GLN A 2 -11.37 -21.13 31.69
CA GLN A 2 -10.71 -19.93 31.18
C GLN A 2 -11.76 -19.20 30.35
N ASN A 3 -12.20 -18.02 30.80
CA ASN A 3 -13.10 -17.17 30.04
C ASN A 3 -12.32 -16.56 28.88
N THR A 4 -12.39 -17.19 27.71
CA THR A 4 -12.17 -16.53 26.42
C THR A 4 -13.34 -15.58 26.18
N THR A 5 -13.20 -14.36 26.67
CA THR A 5 -13.95 -13.23 26.13
C THR A 5 -13.02 -12.56 25.13
N GLU A 6 -13.07 -13.02 23.88
CA GLU A 6 -12.66 -12.22 22.72
C GLU A 6 -13.62 -11.03 22.66
N GLY A 7 -13.39 -10.06 23.55
CA GLY A 7 -14.08 -8.80 23.53
C GLY A 7 -13.53 -8.02 22.36
N ASN A 8 -14.35 -7.85 21.33
CA ASN A 8 -14.19 -6.83 20.30
C ASN A 8 -13.72 -5.54 20.99
N MET A 9 -12.43 -5.21 20.87
CA MET A 9 -11.85 -4.06 21.55
C MET A 9 -12.45 -2.81 20.90
N ILE A 10 -13.39 -2.16 21.59
CA ILE A 10 -14.03 -0.97 21.05
C ILE A 10 -13.03 0.17 21.17
N LEU A 11 -12.42 0.54 20.05
CA LEU A 11 -11.50 1.67 19.93
C LEU A 11 -12.24 2.98 20.25
N THR A 12 -11.91 3.62 21.37
CA THR A 12 -12.49 4.92 21.83
C THR A 12 -11.45 6.04 21.76
N ASN A 13 -11.84 7.31 21.70
CA ASN A 13 -10.88 8.44 21.54
C ASN A 13 -9.72 8.49 22.57
N GLU A 14 -9.80 7.77 23.68
CA GLU A 14 -8.74 7.58 24.69
C GLU A 14 -7.74 6.46 24.34
N SER A 15 -7.95 5.73 23.24
CA SER A 15 -7.08 4.61 22.83
C SER A 15 -5.74 5.15 22.34
N SER A 16 -4.69 4.44 22.72
CA SER A 16 -3.30 4.78 22.46
C SER A 16 -2.84 4.24 21.10
N GLN A 17 -1.66 4.68 20.67
CA GLN A 17 -1.01 4.18 19.45
C GLN A 17 -0.82 2.66 19.45
N GLN A 18 -0.61 2.06 20.64
CA GLN A 18 -0.38 0.62 20.79
C GLN A 18 -1.64 -0.22 20.57
N ASP A 19 -2.80 0.43 20.51
CA ASP A 19 -4.10 -0.22 20.37
C ASP A 19 -4.54 -0.34 18.89
N THR A 20 -3.69 0.07 17.94
CA THR A 20 -3.99 0.07 16.48
C THR A 20 -2.91 -0.67 15.70
N GLU A 21 -3.26 -1.27 14.55
CA GLU A 21 -2.30 -2.01 13.72
C GLU A 21 -1.26 -1.07 13.09
N THR A 22 -1.68 0.16 12.75
CA THR A 22 -0.80 1.17 12.14
C THR A 22 0.09 1.92 13.14
N GLY A 23 -0.19 1.82 14.44
CA GLY A 23 0.49 2.61 15.47
C GLY A 23 0.04 4.08 15.54
N TYR A 24 -1.06 4.46 14.89
CA TYR A 24 -1.60 5.82 14.96
C TYR A 24 -2.57 5.99 16.12
N THR A 25 -2.69 7.22 16.66
CA THR A 25 -3.79 7.50 17.59
C THR A 25 -5.12 7.50 16.85
N ILE A 26 -6.22 7.27 17.55
CA ILE A 26 -7.55 7.38 16.94
C ILE A 26 -7.80 8.76 16.35
N GLN A 27 -7.31 9.82 16.99
CA GLN A 27 -7.44 11.17 16.44
C GLN A 27 -6.74 11.27 15.08
N GLN A 28 -5.53 10.72 14.95
CA GLN A 28 -4.81 10.68 13.67
C GLN A 28 -5.56 9.83 12.64
N LEU A 29 -6.09 8.66 13.03
CA LEU A 29 -6.88 7.82 12.13
C LEU A 29 -8.16 8.51 11.63
N ARG A 30 -8.88 9.21 12.51
CA ARG A 30 -10.08 9.98 12.13
C ARG A 30 -9.74 11.17 11.23
N MET A 31 -8.61 11.85 11.46
CA MET A 31 -8.13 12.90 10.58
C MET A 31 -7.75 12.36 9.19
N ASN A 32 -7.09 11.21 9.14
CA ASN A 32 -6.74 10.54 7.89
C ASN A 32 -7.98 10.06 7.14
N PHE A 33 -9.00 9.57 7.86
CA PHE A 33 -10.27 9.17 7.24
C PHE A 33 -11.11 10.38 6.78
N ALA A 34 -10.98 11.53 7.44
CA ALA A 34 -11.65 12.76 6.98
C ALA A 34 -11.23 13.18 5.56
N THR A 35 -10.09 12.67 5.08
CA THR A 35 -9.56 12.88 3.72
C THR A 35 -9.41 11.57 2.93
N ALA A 36 -10.01 10.48 3.37
CA ALA A 36 -10.08 9.24 2.60
C ALA A 36 -11.51 9.06 2.11
N THR A 37 -11.70 9.03 0.79
CA THR A 37 -13.03 8.84 0.21
C THR A 37 -13.33 7.35 0.07
N VAL A 38 -14.45 6.91 0.66
CA VAL A 38 -15.09 5.65 0.29
C VAL A 38 -15.79 5.86 -1.05
N MET A 39 -15.28 5.23 -2.10
CA MET A 39 -15.92 5.30 -3.42
C MET A 39 -17.27 4.59 -3.37
N GLN A 40 -18.31 5.29 -3.80
CA GLN A 40 -19.63 4.71 -3.97
C GLN A 40 -19.89 4.42 -5.45
N ASN A 41 -20.31 3.20 -5.76
CA ASN A 41 -20.86 2.86 -7.06
C ASN A 41 -22.36 2.62 -6.89
N LYS A 42 -23.19 3.48 -7.49
CA LYS A 42 -24.66 3.41 -7.41
C LYS A 42 -25.20 3.30 -5.97
N GLY A 43 -24.59 4.05 -5.05
CA GLY A 43 -24.98 4.07 -3.63
C GLY A 43 -24.47 2.89 -2.79
N VAL A 44 -23.60 2.03 -3.35
CA VAL A 44 -22.93 0.95 -2.62
C VAL A 44 -21.47 1.34 -2.40
N GLU A 45 -21.03 1.35 -1.15
CA GLU A 45 -19.62 1.49 -0.80
C GLU A 45 -18.81 0.35 -1.45
N THR A 46 -17.83 0.70 -2.27
CA THR A 46 -17.05 -0.28 -3.03
C THR A 46 -15.67 -0.46 -2.45
N VAL A 47 -14.86 0.59 -2.45
CA VAL A 47 -13.47 0.58 -2.01
C VAL A 47 -13.10 1.87 -1.29
N CYS A 48 -12.17 1.79 -0.36
CA CYS A 48 -11.56 2.96 0.27
C CYS A 48 -10.31 3.38 -0.53
N ARG A 49 -10.19 4.67 -0.86
CA ARG A 49 -9.04 5.24 -1.56
C ARG A 49 -8.54 6.48 -0.84
N TRP A 50 -7.24 6.73 -0.94
CA TRP A 50 -6.65 8.00 -0.52
C TRP A 50 -7.05 9.12 -1.48
N ASP A 51 -7.49 10.26 -0.95
CA ASP A 51 -7.82 11.42 -1.80
C ASP A 51 -6.57 12.01 -2.47
N SER A 52 -5.39 11.83 -1.87
CA SER A 52 -4.13 12.41 -2.35
C SER A 52 -3.63 11.78 -3.66
N ASN A 53 -3.91 10.51 -3.92
CA ASN A 53 -3.35 9.79 -5.07
C ASN A 53 -4.26 8.69 -5.64
N GLY A 54 -5.48 8.52 -5.11
CA GLY A 54 -6.44 7.52 -5.56
C GLY A 54 -6.04 6.07 -5.31
N ARG A 55 -4.95 5.80 -4.57
CA ARG A 55 -4.50 4.44 -4.26
C ARG A 55 -5.30 3.87 -3.09
N ILE A 56 -5.38 2.54 -3.05
CA ILE A 56 -5.96 1.80 -1.94
C ILE A 56 -5.01 1.88 -0.72
N PRO A 57 -5.47 2.22 0.49
CA PRO A 57 -4.69 2.08 1.71
C PRO A 57 -4.14 0.66 1.90
N PHE A 58 -3.07 0.51 2.66
CA PHE A 58 -2.55 -0.81 3.01
C PHE A 58 -3.47 -1.50 4.02
N GLU A 59 -3.34 -2.83 4.17
CA GLU A 59 -4.26 -3.67 4.93
C GLU A 59 -4.47 -3.20 6.37
N ASP A 60 -3.38 -2.95 7.10
CA ASP A 60 -3.44 -2.50 8.50
C ASP A 60 -4.28 -1.21 8.66
N MET A 61 -4.18 -0.28 7.71
CA MET A 61 -4.97 0.95 7.73
C MET A 61 -6.47 0.68 7.47
N LEU A 62 -6.78 -0.25 6.58
CA LEU A 62 -8.16 -0.65 6.31
C LEU A 62 -8.78 -1.36 7.53
N ASN A 63 -8.00 -2.20 8.21
CA ASN A 63 -8.43 -2.86 9.44
C ASN A 63 -8.69 -1.84 10.56
N ASP A 64 -7.77 -0.89 10.77
CA ASP A 64 -7.95 0.19 11.74
C ASP A 64 -9.20 1.03 11.42
N PHE A 65 -9.45 1.37 10.15
CA PHE A 65 -10.69 2.07 9.75
C PHE A 65 -11.94 1.23 10.01
N ARG A 66 -11.90 -0.08 9.78
CA ARG A 66 -13.00 -1.00 10.08
C ARG A 66 -13.28 -1.05 11.58
N ASP A 67 -12.24 -1.18 12.40
CA ASP A 67 -12.37 -1.33 13.85
C ASP A 67 -12.88 -0.04 14.51
N LEU A 68 -12.64 1.10 13.88
CA LEU A 68 -13.26 2.38 14.21
C LEU A 68 -14.70 2.57 13.70
N GLY A 69 -15.23 1.59 12.95
CA GLY A 69 -16.55 1.64 12.33
C GLY A 69 -16.66 2.63 11.17
N LEU A 70 -15.53 3.04 10.59
CA LEU A 70 -15.47 4.02 9.49
C LEU A 70 -15.74 3.37 8.13
N ILE A 71 -15.43 2.08 7.98
CA ILE A 71 -15.72 1.27 6.80
C ILE A 71 -16.24 -0.11 7.22
N SER A 72 -16.97 -0.78 6.33
CA SER A 72 -17.39 -2.15 6.54
C SER A 72 -16.31 -3.17 6.16
N GLN A 73 -16.39 -4.38 6.72
CA GLN A 73 -15.52 -5.50 6.31
C GLN A 73 -15.61 -5.80 4.80
N ALA A 74 -16.77 -5.57 4.17
CA ALA A 74 -16.93 -5.73 2.73
C ALA A 74 -16.05 -4.74 1.94
N VAL A 75 -15.95 -3.48 2.41
CA VAL A 75 -15.07 -2.47 1.82
C VAL A 75 -13.61 -2.85 1.98
N VAL A 76 -13.20 -3.39 3.14
CA VAL A 76 -11.83 -3.92 3.33
C VAL A 76 -11.52 -4.99 2.28
N THR A 77 -12.34 -6.03 2.19
CA THR A 77 -12.13 -7.14 1.26
C THR A 77 -12.08 -6.68 -0.20
N ASN A 78 -13.01 -5.83 -0.62
CA ASN A 78 -13.03 -5.30 -1.99
C ASN A 78 -11.83 -4.41 -2.30
N SER A 79 -11.38 -3.62 -1.32
CA SER A 79 -10.22 -2.74 -1.45
C SER A 79 -8.95 -3.57 -1.66
N LEU A 80 -8.72 -4.59 -0.82
CA LEU A 80 -7.57 -5.48 -0.95
C LEU A 80 -7.55 -6.23 -2.28
N ALA A 81 -8.69 -6.77 -2.71
CA ALA A 81 -8.80 -7.44 -4.01
C ALA A 81 -8.50 -6.48 -5.18
N THR A 82 -9.01 -5.24 -5.10
CA THR A 82 -8.75 -4.20 -6.11
C THR A 82 -7.29 -3.80 -6.13
N ARG A 83 -6.69 -3.60 -4.95
CA ARG A 83 -5.26 -3.28 -4.80
C ARG A 83 -4.38 -4.34 -5.45
N GLU A 84 -4.66 -5.62 -5.19
CA GLU A 84 -3.88 -6.72 -5.76
C GLU A 84 -3.96 -6.74 -7.30
N VAL A 85 -5.13 -6.44 -7.88
CA VAL A 85 -5.29 -6.31 -9.34
C VAL A 85 -4.48 -5.11 -9.88
N GLU A 86 -4.59 -3.95 -9.24
CA GLU A 86 -3.90 -2.72 -9.66
C GLU A 86 -2.37 -2.86 -9.53
N ASP A 87 -1.88 -3.40 -8.42
CA ASP A 87 -0.45 -3.61 -8.17
C ASP A 87 0.13 -4.61 -9.18
N ARG A 88 -0.58 -5.70 -9.49
CA ARG A 88 -0.16 -6.64 -10.55
C ARG A 88 -0.11 -5.99 -11.93
N ALA A 89 -1.12 -5.18 -12.28
CA ALA A 89 -1.15 -4.50 -13.56
C ALA A 89 0.02 -3.51 -13.68
N PHE A 90 0.26 -2.72 -12.63
CA PHE A 90 1.37 -1.77 -12.56
C PHE A 90 2.74 -2.47 -12.67
N LEU A 91 2.97 -3.54 -11.90
CA LEU A 91 4.24 -4.27 -11.96
C LEU A 91 4.47 -4.91 -13.33
N LYS A 92 3.41 -5.43 -13.96
CA LYS A 92 3.50 -5.96 -15.32
C LYS A 92 3.94 -4.89 -16.32
N GLU A 93 3.28 -3.72 -16.30
CA GLU A 93 3.63 -2.59 -17.16
C GLU A 93 5.08 -2.13 -16.91
N TYR A 94 5.49 -2.03 -15.65
CA TYR A 94 6.86 -1.69 -15.28
C TYR A 94 7.88 -2.68 -15.87
N VAL A 95 7.64 -3.99 -15.74
CA VAL A 95 8.55 -5.02 -16.28
C VAL A 95 8.61 -4.96 -17.81
N GLU A 96 7.48 -4.74 -18.48
CA GLU A 96 7.45 -4.56 -19.93
C GLU A 96 8.21 -3.31 -20.37
N ALA A 97 8.04 -2.18 -19.68
CA ALA A 97 8.79 -0.96 -19.95
C ALA A 97 10.30 -1.16 -19.74
N GLN A 98 10.72 -1.84 -18.67
CA GLN A 98 12.12 -2.14 -18.40
C GLN A 98 12.76 -3.03 -19.48
N ARG A 99 12.00 -3.97 -20.05
CA ARG A 99 12.46 -4.82 -21.17
C ARG A 99 12.57 -4.06 -22.50
N ASN A 100 11.76 -3.01 -22.67
CA ASN A 100 11.68 -2.23 -23.91
C ASN A 100 12.53 -0.95 -23.89
N ARG A 101 13.39 -0.76 -22.89
CA ARG A 101 14.32 0.39 -22.84
C ARG A 101 15.26 0.37 -24.05
N SER A 102 15.61 1.57 -24.54
CA SER A 102 16.58 1.69 -25.62
C SER A 102 18.00 1.37 -25.13
N PRO A 103 18.92 0.99 -26.03
CA PRO A 103 20.32 0.79 -25.67
C PRO A 103 20.97 2.03 -25.02
N GLU A 104 20.58 3.24 -25.44
CA GLU A 104 21.07 4.51 -24.88
C GLU A 104 20.61 4.69 -23.43
N ALA A 105 19.33 4.44 -23.14
CA ALA A 105 18.79 4.53 -21.78
C ALA A 105 19.46 3.52 -20.83
N ILE A 106 19.72 2.30 -21.32
CA ILE A 106 20.45 1.28 -20.55
C ILE A 106 21.90 1.73 -20.30
N ALA A 107 22.56 2.34 -21.29
CA ALA A 107 23.93 2.83 -21.13
C ALA A 107 24.02 3.98 -20.13
N GLU A 108 23.07 4.92 -20.16
CA GLU A 108 22.97 6.04 -19.21
C GLU A 108 22.75 5.53 -17.79
N GLU A 109 21.74 4.68 -17.57
CA GLU A 109 21.45 4.09 -16.26
C GLU A 109 22.66 3.35 -15.67
N ARG A 110 23.39 2.60 -16.50
CA ARG A 110 24.60 1.88 -16.07
C ARG A 110 25.76 2.82 -15.77
N ALA A 111 25.91 3.91 -16.51
CA ALA A 111 26.91 4.93 -16.24
C ALA A 111 26.63 5.65 -14.91
N GLU A 112 25.37 5.98 -14.64
CA GLU A 112 24.94 6.55 -13.36
C GLU A 112 25.16 5.59 -12.19
N ALA A 113 24.77 4.32 -12.35
CA ALA A 113 24.98 3.29 -11.34
C ALA A 113 26.48 3.09 -11.04
N ARG A 114 27.33 3.09 -12.06
CA ARG A 114 28.79 3.02 -11.91
C ARG A 114 29.35 4.26 -11.20
N ALA A 115 28.82 5.45 -11.48
CA ALA A 115 29.23 6.68 -10.79
C ALA A 115 28.83 6.69 -9.31
N ALA A 116 27.64 6.16 -8.99
CA ALA A 116 27.11 6.12 -7.63
C ALA A 116 27.73 5.01 -6.76
N HIS A 117 27.95 3.81 -7.32
CA HIS A 117 28.36 2.62 -6.58
C HIS A 117 29.82 2.21 -6.82
N GLY A 118 30.48 2.77 -7.84
CA GLY A 118 31.81 2.35 -8.27
C GLY A 118 31.79 1.14 -9.21
N PRO A 119 32.95 0.78 -9.77
CA PRO A 119 33.07 -0.34 -10.71
C PRO A 119 32.99 -1.72 -10.03
N GLY A 120 32.45 -2.72 -10.72
CA GLY A 120 32.46 -4.12 -10.28
C GLY A 120 31.35 -4.49 -9.28
N VAL A 121 30.34 -3.65 -9.09
CA VAL A 121 29.22 -3.90 -8.17
C VAL A 121 28.09 -4.59 -8.92
N ASN A 122 27.58 -5.68 -8.35
CA ASN A 122 26.43 -6.39 -8.90
C ASN A 122 25.15 -5.66 -8.53
N MET A 123 24.43 -5.20 -9.56
CA MET A 123 23.15 -4.54 -9.46
C MET A 123 22.03 -5.51 -9.82
N VAL A 124 20.91 -5.40 -9.11
CA VAL A 124 19.71 -6.20 -9.36
C VAL A 124 18.50 -5.29 -9.33
N ASN A 125 17.71 -5.30 -10.41
CA ASN A 125 16.37 -4.72 -10.37
C ASN A 125 15.43 -5.73 -9.71
N VAL A 126 15.00 -5.44 -8.48
CA VAL A 126 14.19 -6.36 -7.66
C VAL A 126 12.81 -6.67 -8.26
N PHE A 127 12.29 -5.83 -9.17
CA PHE A 127 10.98 -6.02 -9.77
C PHE A 127 11.06 -6.77 -11.11
N SER A 128 12.08 -6.51 -11.92
CA SER A 128 12.25 -7.15 -13.23
C SER A 128 13.14 -8.39 -13.20
N GLY A 129 13.97 -8.54 -12.17
CA GLY A 129 14.99 -9.58 -12.04
C GLY A 129 16.23 -9.36 -12.91
N GLU A 130 16.34 -8.23 -13.62
CA GLU A 130 17.53 -7.92 -14.40
C GLU A 130 18.76 -7.74 -13.50
N THR A 131 19.88 -8.31 -13.93
CA THR A 131 21.17 -8.19 -13.24
C THR A 131 22.26 -7.65 -14.17
N TYR A 132 23.11 -6.77 -13.66
CA TYR A 132 24.33 -6.34 -14.36
C TYR A 132 25.43 -5.99 -13.37
N THR A 133 26.65 -5.81 -13.86
CA THR A 133 27.79 -5.35 -13.08
C THR A 133 28.20 -3.96 -13.56
N THR A 134 28.44 -3.04 -12.63
CA THR A 134 28.84 -1.65 -12.93
C THR A 134 30.25 -1.50 -13.48
#